data_AF-A0AAU9W814-F1
#
_entry.id   AF-A0AAU9W814-F1
#
_cell.length_a   1.000
_cell.length_b   1.000
_cell.length_c   1.000
_cell.angle_alpha   90.00
_cell.angle_beta   90.00
_cell.angle_gamma   90.00
#
_symmetry.space_group_name_H-M   'P 1'
#
loop_
_entity.id
_entity.type
_entity.pdbx_description
1 polymer ?
#
loop_
_entity_poly.entity_id
_entity_poly.type
_entity_poly.pdbx_seq_one_letter_code
_entity_poly.pdbx_strand_id
1 'polypeptide(L)'
;MGSPLSVVVAEIVMQKIEESVLSTCRQTIPLWLRYVDDTFTAVRHDEIDAFHHHLNEQNTDIQFTREVEENGKLLFLDCPVSRDYNSLRTTVYRKPTHTDGLLDESSYNPTSHKATTIRTLTRRAQLVCNTTDSLSDENKYLSRVFPKNKYNEDFIQRNTHRPTTITEANDNATPTTTATIPYIKSISENISRIPQPLNIRVVHKPITHYVSY
;
A
#
# COMPACT_ATOMS: atom_id res chain seq x y z
N MET A 1 -4.87 -20.90 -4.98
CA MET A 1 -3.54 -20.37 -4.60
C MET A 1 -3.22 -20.88 -3.20
N GLY A 2 -2.05 -21.46 -2.98
CA GLY A 2 -1.73 -22.09 -1.68
C GLY A 2 -0.56 -23.07 -1.72
N SER A 3 -0.12 -23.48 -2.91
CA SER A 3 1.18 -24.13 -3.06
C SER A 3 2.29 -23.07 -3.10
N PRO A 4 3.37 -23.21 -2.32
CA PRO A 4 4.50 -22.28 -2.38
C PRO A 4 5.18 -22.29 -3.76
N LEU A 5 5.02 -23.34 -4.56
CA LEU A 5 5.61 -23.46 -5.88
C LEU A 5 4.80 -22.75 -6.98
N SER A 6 3.49 -22.54 -6.78
CA SER A 6 2.63 -22.05 -7.86
C SER A 6 2.98 -20.65 -8.33
N VAL A 7 3.42 -19.78 -7.41
CA VAL A 7 3.82 -18.39 -7.75
C VAL A 7 5.07 -18.41 -8.62
N VAL A 8 6.06 -19.24 -8.28
CA VAL A 8 7.31 -19.35 -9.05
C VAL A 8 7.05 -19.90 -10.45
N VAL A 9 6.17 -20.91 -10.57
CA VAL A 9 5.81 -21.46 -11.88
C VAL A 9 5.05 -20.44 -12.72
N ALA A 10 4.10 -19.71 -12.12
CA ALA A 10 3.37 -18.65 -12.82
C ALA A 10 4.32 -17.55 -13.33
N GLU A 11 5.28 -17.14 -12.50
CA GLU A 11 6.31 -16.16 -12.84
C GLU A 11 7.14 -16.59 -14.06
N ILE A 12 7.63 -17.84 -14.07
CA ILE A 12 8.42 -18.38 -15.19
C ILE A 12 7.60 -18.42 -16.48
N VAL A 13 6.34 -18.84 -16.40
CA VAL A 13 5.45 -18.91 -17.57
C VAL A 13 5.19 -17.51 -18.13
N MET A 14 4.86 -16.54 -17.27
CA MET A 14 4.61 -15.16 -17.69
C MET A 14 5.85 -14.52 -18.29
N GLN A 15 7.03 -14.70 -17.67
CA GLN A 15 8.28 -14.18 -18.20
C GLN A 15 8.58 -14.73 -19.60
N LYS A 16 8.38 -16.03 -19.83
CA LYS A 16 8.57 -16.63 -21.16
C LYS A 16 7.64 -16.03 -22.21
N ILE A 17 6.38 -15.78 -21.84
CA ILE A 17 5.40 -15.15 -22.73
C ILE A 17 5.85 -13.72 -23.05
N GLU A 18 6.22 -12.93 -22.05
CA GLU A 18 6.68 -11.55 -22.21
C GLU A 18 7.94 -11.45 -23.09
N GLU A 19 8.92 -12.33 -22.89
CA GLU A 19 10.10 -12.40 -23.75
C GLU A 19 9.72 -12.66 -25.21
N SER A 20 8.74 -13.55 -25.45
CA SER A 20 8.19 -13.81 -26.79
C SER A 20 7.50 -12.57 -27.36
N VAL A 21 6.62 -11.92 -26.57
CA VAL A 21 5.91 -10.70 -26.97
C VAL A 21 6.91 -9.63 -27.41
N LEU A 22 7.89 -9.32 -26.54
CA LEU A 22 8.81 -8.21 -26.73
C LEU A 22 9.81 -8.46 -27.86
N SER A 23 10.22 -9.72 -28.08
CA SER A 23 11.15 -10.08 -29.17
C SER A 23 10.49 -10.10 -30.54
N THR A 24 9.20 -10.43 -30.60
CA THR A 24 8.42 -10.52 -31.86
C THR A 24 7.61 -9.27 -32.16
N CYS A 25 7.55 -8.31 -31.23
CA CYS A 25 6.86 -7.06 -31.43
C CYS A 25 7.51 -6.27 -32.57
N ARG A 26 6.69 -5.74 -33.48
CA ARG A 26 7.16 -4.91 -34.61
C ARG A 26 7.72 -3.56 -34.16
N GLN A 27 7.39 -3.12 -32.95
CA GLN A 27 7.71 -1.81 -32.41
C GLN A 27 8.52 -1.95 -31.13
N THR A 28 9.40 -0.99 -30.89
CA THR A 28 10.10 -0.88 -29.62
C THR A 28 9.11 -0.43 -28.54
N ILE A 29 8.94 -1.25 -27.51
CA ILE A 29 8.15 -0.91 -26.33
C ILE A 29 9.05 -0.13 -25.36
N PRO A 30 8.82 1.18 -25.13
CA PRO A 30 9.70 2.00 -24.30
C PRO A 30 9.62 1.66 -22.80
N LEU A 31 8.52 1.03 -22.37
CA LEU A 31 8.27 0.69 -20.98
C LEU A 31 7.42 -0.56 -20.89
N TRP A 32 7.91 -1.56 -20.14
CA TRP A 32 7.14 -2.73 -19.74
C TRP A 32 7.40 -2.99 -18.27
N LEU A 33 6.35 -2.88 -17.45
CA LEU A 33 6.38 -3.17 -16.03
C LEU A 33 5.36 -4.27 -15.74
N ARG A 34 5.70 -5.19 -14.83
CA ARG A 34 4.77 -6.20 -14.36
C ARG A 34 4.86 -6.34 -12.85
N TYR A 35 3.71 -6.55 -12.22
CA TYR A 35 3.57 -6.94 -10.84
C TYR A 35 2.57 -8.10 -10.74
N VAL A 36 3.10 -9.30 -10.53
CA VAL A 36 2.30 -10.54 -10.55
C VAL A 36 1.54 -10.66 -11.88
N ASP A 37 0.24 -10.43 -11.88
CA ASP A 37 -0.69 -10.52 -13.01
C ASP A 37 -0.97 -9.17 -13.68
N ASP A 38 -0.66 -8.04 -13.03
CA ASP A 38 -0.87 -6.71 -13.59
C ASP A 38 0.34 -6.23 -14.41
N THR A 39 0.10 -5.79 -15.64
CA THR A 39 1.12 -5.20 -16.52
C THR A 39 0.83 -3.75 -16.83
N PHE A 40 1.87 -2.91 -16.88
CA PHE A 40 1.80 -1.52 -17.32
C PHE A 40 2.78 -1.30 -18.46
N THR A 41 2.29 -0.79 -19.58
CA THR A 41 3.07 -0.57 -20.80
C THR A 41 2.72 0.75 -21.46
N ALA A 42 3.69 1.33 -22.16
CA ALA A 42 3.47 2.52 -22.98
C ALA A 42 3.53 2.13 -24.45
N VAL A 43 2.43 2.36 -25.17
CA VAL A 43 2.26 2.05 -26.60
C VAL A 43 1.67 3.25 -27.31
N ARG A 44 1.99 3.44 -28.59
CA ARG A 44 1.34 4.46 -29.41
C ARG A 44 -0.16 4.21 -29.50
N HIS A 45 -0.95 5.27 -29.40
CA HIS A 45 -2.41 5.17 -29.27
C HIS A 45 -3.07 4.40 -30.43
N ASP A 46 -2.61 4.60 -31.65
CA ASP A 46 -3.11 3.92 -32.86
C ASP A 46 -2.67 2.47 -33.01
N GLU A 47 -1.73 2.01 -32.18
CA GLU A 47 -1.15 0.67 -32.22
C GLU A 47 -1.63 -0.19 -31.03
N ILE A 48 -2.43 0.37 -30.11
CA ILE A 48 -2.90 -0.34 -28.91
C ILE A 48 -3.70 -1.60 -29.29
N ASP A 49 -4.53 -1.54 -30.33
CA ASP A 49 -5.31 -2.69 -30.85
C ASP A 49 -4.42 -3.79 -31.42
N ALA A 50 -3.49 -3.41 -32.29
CA ALA A 50 -2.55 -4.36 -32.88
C ALA A 50 -1.66 -5.02 -31.82
N PHE A 51 -1.18 -4.25 -30.85
CA PHE A 51 -0.36 -4.77 -29.77
C PHE A 51 -1.14 -5.68 -28.81
N HIS A 52 -2.39 -5.35 -28.49
CA HIS A 52 -3.25 -6.18 -27.66
C HIS A 52 -3.62 -7.51 -28.33
N HIS A 53 -3.83 -7.49 -29.64
CA HIS A 53 -3.99 -8.72 -30.42
C HIS A 53 -2.71 -9.58 -30.37
N HIS A 54 -1.56 -8.96 -30.63
CA HIS A 54 -0.25 -9.64 -30.60
C HIS A 54 0.06 -10.29 -29.25
N LEU A 55 -0.32 -9.65 -28.13
CA LEU A 55 -0.21 -10.21 -26.78
C LEU A 55 -1.01 -11.52 -26.66
N ASN A 56 -2.25 -11.51 -27.11
CA ASN A 56 -3.17 -12.65 -27.01
C ASN A 56 -2.90 -13.78 -28.02
N GLU A 57 -2.09 -13.52 -29.05
CA GLU A 57 -1.63 -14.56 -29.97
C GLU A 57 -0.50 -15.43 -29.41
N GLN A 58 0.24 -14.96 -28.39
CA GLN A 58 1.40 -15.68 -27.88
C GLN A 58 1.05 -16.97 -27.15
N ASN A 59 -0.14 -17.05 -26.57
CA ASN A 59 -0.57 -18.20 -25.79
C ASN A 59 -2.10 -18.33 -25.83
N THR A 60 -2.62 -19.53 -26.09
CA THR A 60 -4.07 -19.77 -26.18
C THR A 60 -4.75 -19.83 -24.83
N ASP A 61 -4.01 -20.14 -23.76
CA ASP A 61 -4.54 -20.40 -22.42
C ASP A 61 -4.51 -19.15 -21.53
N ILE A 62 -3.77 -18.11 -21.93
CA ILE A 62 -3.66 -16.84 -21.22
C ILE A 62 -4.20 -15.72 -22.09
N GLN A 63 -5.17 -14.98 -21.56
CA GLN A 63 -5.78 -13.84 -22.24
C GLN A 63 -5.52 -12.57 -21.45
N PHE A 64 -4.83 -11.62 -22.08
CA PHE A 64 -4.62 -10.27 -21.60
C PHE A 64 -5.89 -9.45 -21.81
N THR A 65 -6.36 -8.81 -20.76
CA THR A 65 -7.31 -7.69 -20.84
C THR A 65 -6.54 -6.38 -20.75
N ARG A 66 -7.12 -5.28 -21.23
CA ARG A 66 -6.47 -3.96 -21.17
C ARG A 66 -7.42 -2.88 -20.70
N GLU A 67 -6.83 -1.89 -20.06
CA GLU A 67 -7.41 -0.58 -19.83
C GLU A 67 -6.56 0.44 -20.59
N VAL A 68 -7.22 1.45 -21.19
CA VAL A 68 -6.53 2.50 -21.96
C VAL A 68 -6.52 3.77 -21.13
N GLU A 69 -5.42 4.51 -21.20
CA GLU A 69 -5.28 5.81 -20.56
C GLU A 69 -6.42 6.76 -20.97
N GLU A 70 -7.08 7.36 -19.98
CA GLU A 70 -8.15 8.34 -20.17
C GLU A 70 -7.74 9.68 -19.55
N ASN A 71 -7.86 10.78 -20.30
CA ASN A 71 -7.52 12.13 -19.82
C ASN A 71 -6.11 12.25 -19.22
N GLY A 72 -5.12 11.56 -19.81
CA GLY A 72 -3.75 11.63 -19.33
C GLY A 72 -3.46 10.71 -18.13
N LYS A 73 -4.38 9.81 -17.75
CA LYS A 73 -4.34 9.03 -16.51
C LYS A 73 -4.71 7.57 -16.71
N LEU A 74 -4.03 6.70 -15.96
CA LEU A 74 -4.31 5.27 -15.88
C LEU A 74 -4.02 4.77 -14.45
N LEU A 75 -4.78 3.80 -13.95
CA LEU A 75 -4.52 3.19 -12.64
C LEU A 75 -3.53 2.03 -12.78
N PHE A 76 -2.59 1.92 -11.85
CA PHE A 76 -1.71 0.75 -11.73
C PHE A 76 -1.43 0.47 -10.25
N LEU A 77 -1.74 -0.74 -9.75
CA LEU A 77 -1.52 -1.14 -8.35
C LEU A 77 -2.07 -0.13 -7.31
N ASP A 78 -3.32 0.31 -7.48
CA ASP A 78 -3.95 1.36 -6.65
C ASP A 78 -3.19 2.71 -6.63
N CYS A 79 -2.44 3.01 -7.69
CA CYS A 79 -1.73 4.28 -7.88
C CYS A 79 -2.14 4.89 -9.23
N PRO A 80 -2.77 6.07 -9.27
CA PRO A 80 -3.04 6.76 -10.52
C PRO A 80 -1.73 7.29 -11.05
N VAL A 81 -1.38 6.81 -12.24
CA VAL A 81 -0.25 7.26 -13.03
C VAL A 81 -0.79 8.29 -14.01
N SER A 82 -0.30 9.52 -13.93
CA SER A 82 -0.63 10.59 -14.86
C SER A 82 0.57 10.97 -15.69
N ARG A 83 0.37 11.21 -16.98
CA ARG A 83 1.42 11.75 -17.85
C ARG A 83 1.56 13.25 -17.62
N ASP A 84 2.79 13.69 -17.37
CA ASP A 84 3.15 15.09 -17.20
C ASP A 84 4.30 15.44 -18.15
N TYR A 85 3.94 15.99 -19.31
CA TYR A 85 4.84 16.24 -20.45
C TYR A 85 5.69 15.01 -20.82
N ASN A 86 6.93 14.95 -20.33
CA ASN A 86 7.91 13.88 -20.59
C ASN A 86 8.14 12.96 -19.38
N SER A 87 7.32 13.05 -18.33
CA SER A 87 7.46 12.28 -17.11
C SER A 87 6.15 11.63 -16.69
N LEU A 88 6.24 10.58 -15.89
CA LEU A 88 5.09 9.99 -15.21
C LEU A 88 5.02 10.56 -13.80
N ARG A 89 3.83 10.95 -13.37
CA ARG A 89 3.53 11.40 -12.01
C ARG A 89 2.57 10.42 -11.36
N THR A 90 2.94 9.93 -10.17
CA THR A 90 2.15 8.98 -9.38
C THR A 90 1.54 9.67 -8.17
N THR A 91 0.31 9.28 -7.82
CA THR A 91 -0.44 9.85 -6.68
C THR A 91 -1.11 8.75 -5.87
N VAL A 92 -1.59 9.06 -4.67
CA VAL A 92 -2.32 8.09 -3.85
C VAL A 92 -3.76 7.97 -4.36
N TYR A 93 -4.15 6.78 -4.84
CA TYR A 93 -5.53 6.54 -5.26
C TYR A 93 -6.48 6.50 -4.05
N ARG A 94 -7.65 7.11 -4.23
CA ARG A 94 -8.80 7.03 -3.32
C ARG A 94 -10.03 6.72 -4.15
N LYS A 95 -10.79 5.72 -3.71
CA LYS A 95 -12.08 5.38 -4.34
C LYS A 95 -13.04 6.57 -4.24
N PRO A 96 -13.94 6.79 -5.21
CA PRO A 96 -14.94 7.86 -5.14
C PRO A 96 -15.82 7.82 -3.88
N THR A 97 -15.98 6.64 -3.27
CA THR A 97 -16.74 6.42 -2.04
C THR A 97 -15.92 6.61 -0.75
N HIS A 98 -14.66 7.05 -0.84
CA HIS A 98 -13.80 7.26 0.32
C HIS A 98 -14.34 8.41 1.19
N THR A 99 -14.71 8.12 2.44
CA THR A 99 -15.30 9.09 3.37
C THR A 99 -14.28 9.85 4.22
N ASP A 100 -13.00 9.51 4.09
CA ASP A 100 -11.90 9.89 4.97
C ASP A 100 -12.11 9.48 6.44
N GLY A 101 -12.94 8.46 6.68
CA GLY A 101 -13.05 7.82 7.98
C GLY A 101 -11.79 7.01 8.27
N LEU A 102 -10.97 7.49 9.20
CA LEU A 102 -9.83 6.77 9.75
C LEU A 102 -10.18 6.20 11.12
N LEU A 103 -9.23 5.51 11.74
CA LEU A 103 -9.31 5.16 13.15
C LEU A 103 -9.40 6.45 13.98
N ASP A 104 -10.54 6.69 14.64
CA ASP A 104 -10.73 7.90 15.45
C ASP A 104 -9.82 7.88 16.70
N GLU A 105 -9.19 9.00 17.02
CA GLU A 105 -8.29 9.11 18.18
C GLU A 105 -9.00 8.86 19.52
N SER A 106 -10.30 9.13 19.62
CA SER A 106 -11.09 8.87 20.84
C SER A 106 -11.53 7.41 20.97
N SER A 107 -11.38 6.60 19.92
CA SER A 107 -11.79 5.20 19.92
C SER A 107 -11.01 4.37 20.96
N TYR A 108 -11.62 3.26 21.41
CA TYR A 108 -11.03 2.32 22.35
C TYR A 108 -10.05 1.37 21.63
N ASN A 109 -9.02 1.96 21.02
CA ASN A 109 -7.95 1.25 20.36
C ASN A 109 -6.59 1.63 20.97
N PRO A 110 -5.62 0.70 20.99
CA PRO A 110 -4.28 0.97 21.46
C PRO A 110 -3.66 2.19 20.76
N THR A 111 -2.91 3.00 21.51
CA THR A 111 -2.17 4.15 20.96
C THR A 111 -1.22 3.75 19.82
N SER A 112 -0.69 2.52 19.84
CA SER A 112 0.14 2.00 18.75
C SER A 112 -0.63 1.89 17.43
N HIS A 113 -1.89 1.49 17.44
CA HIS A 113 -2.70 1.37 16.22
C HIS A 113 -2.99 2.76 15.62
N LYS A 114 -3.35 3.71 16.48
CA LYS A 114 -3.57 5.13 16.14
C LYS A 114 -2.30 5.77 15.55
N ALA A 115 -1.16 5.53 16.19
CA ALA A 115 0.14 5.95 15.67
C ALA A 115 0.46 5.31 14.30
N THR A 116 0.16 4.02 14.12
CA THR A 116 0.35 3.32 12.85
C THR A 116 -0.51 3.90 11.74
N THR A 117 -1.75 4.32 12.01
CA THR A 117 -2.60 4.98 11.01
C THR A 117 -1.91 6.21 10.41
N ILE A 118 -1.34 7.09 11.24
CA ILE A 118 -0.59 8.26 10.77
C ILE A 118 0.65 7.81 9.99
N ARG A 119 1.48 6.95 10.59
CA ARG A 119 2.75 6.50 9.99
C ARG A 119 2.55 5.85 8.63
N THR A 120 1.57 4.96 8.51
CA THR A 120 1.30 4.22 7.26
C THR A 120 0.82 5.17 6.17
N LEU A 121 -0.05 6.12 6.48
CA LEU A 121 -0.53 7.09 5.49
C LEU A 121 0.57 8.06 5.04
N THR A 122 1.35 8.60 5.98
CA THR A 122 2.51 9.44 5.66
C THR A 122 3.56 8.68 4.86
N ARG A 123 3.87 7.44 5.24
CA ARG A 123 4.82 6.60 4.50
C ARG A 123 4.29 6.25 3.11
N ARG A 124 2.99 5.97 2.98
CA ARG A 124 2.35 5.73 1.68
C ARG A 124 2.49 6.95 0.77
N ALA A 125 2.26 8.16 1.28
CA ALA A 125 2.48 9.40 0.53
C ALA A 125 3.92 9.47 0.00
N GLN A 126 4.92 9.21 0.84
CA GLN A 126 6.33 9.24 0.46
C GLN A 126 6.74 8.16 -0.57
N LEU A 127 6.14 6.97 -0.49
CA LEU A 127 6.46 5.87 -1.41
C LEU A 127 5.74 6.01 -2.75
N VAL A 128 4.51 6.53 -2.75
CA VAL A 128 3.65 6.58 -3.93
C VAL A 128 3.82 7.89 -4.70
N CYS A 129 3.96 9.03 -4.01
CA CYS A 129 4.13 10.32 -4.69
C CYS A 129 5.58 10.50 -5.13
N ASN A 130 5.81 10.54 -6.45
CA ASN A 130 7.14 10.62 -7.02
C ASN A 130 7.59 12.05 -7.37
N THR A 131 6.72 13.05 -7.23
CA THR A 131 7.06 14.47 -7.45
C THR A 131 6.84 15.29 -6.19
N THR A 132 7.55 16.41 -6.06
CA THR A 132 7.38 17.34 -4.94
C THR A 132 5.95 17.88 -4.86
N ASP A 133 5.32 18.18 -6.00
CA ASP A 133 3.95 18.70 -6.04
C ASP A 133 2.93 17.66 -5.61
N SER A 134 3.04 16.43 -6.12
CA SER A 134 2.14 15.33 -5.72
C SER A 134 2.27 15.02 -4.23
N LEU A 135 3.50 15.01 -3.70
CA LEU A 135 3.75 14.81 -2.28
C LEU A 135 3.22 15.98 -1.44
N SER A 136 3.38 17.21 -1.91
CA SER A 136 2.85 18.41 -1.26
C SER A 136 1.33 18.37 -1.17
N ASP A 137 0.64 18.03 -2.26
CA ASP A 137 -0.82 17.93 -2.30
C ASP A 137 -1.34 16.78 -1.42
N GLU A 138 -0.65 15.65 -1.41
CA GLU A 138 -0.96 14.53 -0.54
C GLU A 138 -0.74 14.89 0.94
N ASN A 139 0.33 15.61 1.27
CA ASN A 139 0.56 16.12 2.63
C ASN A 139 -0.51 17.13 3.04
N LYS A 140 -0.94 18.05 2.17
CA LYS A 140 -2.07 18.95 2.44
C LYS A 140 -3.35 18.17 2.74
N TYR A 141 -3.60 17.11 1.99
CA TYR A 141 -4.72 16.21 2.27
C TYR A 141 -4.59 15.58 3.67
N LEU A 142 -3.42 15.04 4.03
CA LEU A 142 -3.21 14.39 5.33
C LEU A 142 -3.37 15.37 6.50
N SER A 143 -2.87 16.60 6.35
CA SER A 143 -3.05 17.69 7.32
C SER A 143 -4.52 18.06 7.55
N ARG A 144 -5.41 17.77 6.60
CA ARG A 144 -6.86 17.94 6.78
C ARG A 144 -7.53 16.70 7.37
N VAL A 145 -7.10 15.51 6.99
CA VAL A 145 -7.77 14.26 7.37
C VAL A 145 -7.44 13.82 8.79
N PHE A 146 -6.22 14.04 9.30
CA PHE A 146 -5.92 13.67 10.69
C PHE A 146 -6.77 14.47 11.70
N PRO A 147 -6.89 15.80 11.60
CA PRO A 147 -7.77 16.56 12.51
C PRO A 147 -9.24 16.19 12.36
N LYS A 148 -9.72 15.88 11.13
CA LYS A 148 -11.08 15.36 10.89
C LYS A 148 -11.38 14.09 11.72
N ASN A 149 -10.36 13.29 12.01
CA ASN A 149 -10.44 12.07 12.82
C ASN A 149 -9.97 12.28 14.27
N LYS A 150 -9.99 13.53 14.75
CA LYS A 150 -9.73 13.96 16.14
C LYS A 150 -8.30 13.74 16.64
N TYR A 151 -7.36 13.48 15.75
CA TYR A 151 -5.94 13.45 16.12
C TYR A 151 -5.48 14.85 16.51
N ASN A 152 -4.79 14.96 17.65
CA ASN A 152 -4.17 16.22 18.07
C ASN A 152 -2.86 16.46 17.33
N GLU A 153 -2.49 17.74 17.18
CA GLU A 153 -1.33 18.19 16.40
C GLU A 153 -0.02 17.58 16.91
N ASP A 154 0.20 17.57 18.23
CA ASP A 154 1.41 17.00 18.83
C ASP A 154 1.58 15.50 18.51
N PHE A 155 0.47 14.76 18.53
CA PHE A 155 0.46 13.33 18.21
C PHE A 155 0.71 13.09 16.72
N ILE A 156 0.15 13.93 15.85
CA ILE A 156 0.43 13.91 14.42
C ILE A 156 1.93 14.15 14.19
N GLN A 157 2.46 15.28 14.65
CA GLN A 157 3.85 15.67 14.43
C GLN A 157 4.85 14.60 14.92
N ARG A 158 4.61 14.05 16.12
CA ARG A 158 5.42 12.99 16.72
C ARG A 158 5.43 11.69 15.89
N ASN A 159 4.35 11.39 15.17
CA ASN A 159 4.21 10.15 14.41
C ASN A 159 4.46 10.32 12.90
N THR A 160 4.45 11.53 12.37
CA THR A 160 4.82 11.84 10.97
C THR A 160 6.34 11.79 10.75
N HIS A 161 7.12 12.34 11.69
CA HIS A 161 8.57 12.53 11.53
C HIS A 161 9.42 11.46 12.18
N ARG A 162 8.83 10.49 12.88
CA ARG A 162 9.61 9.44 13.51
C ARG A 162 10.29 8.65 12.39
N PRO A 163 11.63 8.66 12.28
CA PRO A 163 12.30 7.74 11.37
C PRO A 163 11.75 6.35 11.69
N THR A 164 11.53 5.54 10.66
CA THR A 164 11.55 4.10 10.91
C THR A 164 13.00 3.82 11.28
N THR A 165 13.40 4.14 12.51
CA THR A 165 14.42 3.35 13.16
C THR A 165 13.80 1.96 13.11
N ILE A 166 14.21 1.20 12.09
CA ILE A 166 14.78 -0.11 12.38
C ILE A 166 15.82 0.24 13.43
N THR A 167 15.39 0.28 14.69
CA THR A 167 16.35 0.32 15.75
C THR A 167 17.01 -1.04 15.58
N GLU A 168 18.16 -1.06 14.94
CA GLU A 168 19.26 -1.95 15.30
C GLU A 168 19.71 -1.61 16.75
N ALA A 169 18.76 -1.32 17.64
CA ALA A 169 18.98 -1.19 19.05
C ALA A 169 18.52 -2.48 19.69
N ASN A 170 19.56 -3.23 20.00
CA ASN A 170 19.75 -3.99 21.21
C ASN A 170 19.16 -5.39 21.14
N ASP A 171 19.98 -6.33 21.61
CA ASP A 171 19.66 -7.67 22.09
C ASP A 171 18.44 -7.65 23.02
N ASN A 172 17.25 -7.43 22.47
CA ASN A 172 16.01 -7.72 23.17
C ASN A 172 15.90 -9.23 23.10
N ALA A 173 16.22 -9.89 24.22
CA ALA A 173 15.96 -11.30 24.43
C ALA A 173 14.59 -11.63 23.84
N THR A 174 14.53 -12.68 23.02
CA THR A 174 13.26 -13.16 22.49
C THR A 174 12.30 -13.36 23.66
N PRO A 175 11.07 -12.81 23.59
CA PRO A 175 10.14 -12.91 24.70
C PRO A 175 9.87 -14.38 24.97
N THR A 176 9.88 -14.78 26.24
CA THR A 176 9.65 -16.17 26.67
C THR A 176 8.31 -16.69 26.15
N THR A 177 7.30 -15.83 26.12
CA THR A 177 5.99 -16.10 25.52
C THR A 177 5.25 -14.80 25.20
N THR A 178 4.13 -14.90 24.49
CA THR A 178 3.24 -13.77 24.18
C THR A 178 1.85 -14.02 24.77
N ALA A 179 1.35 -13.07 25.55
CA ALA A 179 -0.03 -13.06 26.06
C ALA A 179 -0.87 -12.04 25.28
N THR A 180 -2.07 -12.44 24.85
CA THR A 180 -3.01 -11.53 24.20
C THR A 180 -4.14 -11.18 25.16
N ILE A 181 -4.38 -9.89 25.38
CA ILE A 181 -5.46 -9.40 26.22
C ILE A 181 -6.34 -8.39 25.47
N PRO A 182 -7.64 -8.30 25.78
CA PRO A 182 -8.49 -7.26 25.20
C PRO A 182 -7.99 -5.87 25.59
N TYR A 183 -8.18 -4.89 24.70
CA TYR A 183 -7.85 -3.50 24.96
C TYR A 183 -9.01 -2.80 25.66
N ILE A 184 -8.80 -2.46 26.93
CA ILE A 184 -9.67 -1.62 27.73
C ILE A 184 -8.83 -0.41 28.11
N LYS A 185 -9.22 0.76 27.60
CA LYS A 185 -8.52 2.02 27.84
C LYS A 185 -8.26 2.22 29.34
N SER A 186 -7.05 2.61 29.69
CA SER A 186 -6.56 2.83 31.06
C SER A 186 -6.34 1.58 31.92
N ILE A 187 -6.94 0.43 31.58
CA ILE A 187 -6.75 -0.82 32.33
C ILE A 187 -5.67 -1.66 31.66
N SER A 188 -5.79 -1.88 30.35
CA SER A 188 -4.88 -2.78 29.62
C SER A 188 -3.45 -2.26 29.58
N GLU A 189 -3.23 -0.94 29.58
CA GLU A 189 -1.89 -0.34 29.65
C GLU A 189 -1.21 -0.54 31.02
N ASN A 190 -1.99 -0.65 32.08
CA ASN A 190 -1.48 -0.95 33.41
C ASN A 190 -1.20 -2.44 33.56
N ILE A 191 -2.12 -3.29 33.09
CA ILE A 191 -1.96 -4.74 33.10
C ILE A 191 -0.76 -5.17 32.25
N SER A 192 -0.49 -4.50 31.12
CA SER A 192 0.63 -4.85 30.24
C SER A 192 2.01 -4.64 30.86
N ARG A 193 2.12 -3.89 31.97
CA ARG A 193 3.38 -3.68 32.71
C ARG A 193 3.68 -4.80 33.68
N ILE A 194 2.66 -5.46 34.24
CA ILE A 194 2.80 -6.51 35.26
C ILE A 194 3.69 -7.67 34.81
N PRO A 195 3.55 -8.21 33.58
CA PRO A 195 4.34 -9.38 33.17
C PRO A 195 5.65 -9.01 32.44
N GLN A 196 6.00 -7.72 32.31
CA GLN A 196 7.27 -7.28 31.71
C GLN A 196 8.51 -7.84 32.43
N PRO A 197 8.57 -7.88 33.79
CA PRO A 197 9.71 -8.46 34.50
C PRO A 197 9.90 -9.96 34.25
N LEU A 198 8.86 -10.65 33.78
CA LEU A 198 8.89 -12.08 33.43
C LEU A 198 9.29 -12.34 31.97
N ASN A 199 9.70 -11.29 31.23
CA ASN A 199 10.00 -11.36 29.80
C ASN A 199 8.81 -11.89 28.95
N ILE A 200 7.58 -11.57 29.37
CA ILE A 200 6.36 -11.92 28.64
C ILE A 200 5.90 -10.70 27.84
N ARG A 201 5.73 -10.88 26.53
CA ARG A 201 5.20 -9.84 25.65
C ARG A 201 3.68 -9.80 25.73
N VAL A 202 3.10 -8.65 26.06
CA VAL A 202 1.65 -8.44 26.03
C VAL A 202 1.25 -7.76 24.73
N VAL A 203 0.27 -8.34 24.03
CA VAL A 203 -0.32 -7.79 22.80
C VAL A 203 -1.79 -7.50 23.06
N HIS A 204 -2.27 -6.35 22.58
CA HIS A 204 -3.64 -5.93 22.77
C HIS A 204 -4.52 -6.26 21.57
N LYS A 205 -5.66 -6.90 21.82
CA LYS A 205 -6.72 -7.09 20.83
C LYS A 205 -7.79 -6.01 21.01
N PRO A 206 -8.09 -5.18 20.00
CA PRO A 206 -9.21 -4.24 20.08
C PRO A 206 -10.51 -4.97 20.41
N ILE A 207 -11.33 -4.38 21.29
CA ILE A 207 -12.68 -4.89 21.55
C ILE A 207 -13.60 -4.22 20.54
N THR A 208 -14.08 -4.97 19.54
CA THR A 208 -15.11 -4.49 18.63
C THR A 208 -16.45 -4.48 19.38
N HIS A 209 -16.78 -3.38 20.04
CA HIS A 209 -18.16 -3.15 20.44
C HIS A 209 -18.94 -2.78 19.19
N TYR A 210 -19.57 -3.77 18.56
CA TYR A 210 -20.69 -3.50 17.66
C TYR A 210 -21.80 -2.86 18.50
N VAL A 211 -21.82 -1.53 18.56
CA VAL A 211 -23.05 -0.81 18.90
C VAL A 211 -23.72 -0.53 17.58
N SER A 212 -24.54 -1.48 17.16
CA SER A 212 -25.57 -1.26 16.14
C SER A 212 -26.49 -0.14 16.64
N TYR A 213 -26.43 1.01 15.97
CA TYR A 213 -27.53 1.96 15.94
C TYR A 213 -28.28 1.77 14.62
#